data_AF-A0A4R6GUF2-F1
#
_entry.id   AF-A0A4R6GUF2-F1
#
_cell.length_a   1.000
_cell.length_b   1.000
_cell.length_c   1.000
_cell.angle_alpha   90.00
_cell.angle_beta   90.00
_cell.angle_gamma   90.00
#
_symmetry.space_group_name_H-M   'P 1'
#
loop_
_entity.id
_entity.type
_entity.pdbx_description
1 polymer ?
#
loop_
_entity_poly.entity_id
_entity_poly.type
_entity_poly.pdbx_seq_one_letter_code
_entity_poly.pdbx_strand_id
1 'polypeptide(L)' 'MNKQQRRTIRNILMVFVFINFIALILALTDWINPNPLKDYCLALGISFILLAGTARRICQSCQDKEEADEKASA' A
#
# COMPACT_ATOMS: atom_id res chain seq x y z
N MET A 1 -18.82 -4.33 6.79
CA MET A 1 -17.68 -4.82 5.99
C MET A 1 -17.14 -6.07 6.64
N ASN A 2 -17.31 -7.23 5.97
CA ASN A 2 -16.98 -8.54 6.53
C ASN A 2 -15.46 -8.70 6.76
N LYS A 3 -15.05 -9.53 7.73
CA LYS A 3 -13.63 -9.84 8.02
C LYS A 3 -12.86 -10.25 6.74
N GLN A 4 -13.50 -11.02 5.86
CA GLN A 4 -12.93 -11.43 4.58
C GLN A 4 -12.67 -10.26 3.63
N GLN A 5 -13.61 -9.31 3.52
CA GLN A 5 -13.45 -8.11 2.69
C GLN A 5 -12.29 -7.22 3.19
N ARG A 6 -12.12 -7.07 4.51
CA ARG A 6 -10.99 -6.33 5.10
C ARG A 6 -9.65 -6.93 4.72
N ARG A 7 -9.52 -8.27 4.82
CA ARG A 7 -8.30 -9.00 4.43
C ARG A 7 -8.01 -8.87 2.94
N THR A 8 -9.03 -8.98 2.09
CA THR A 8 -8.90 -8.79 0.64
C THR A 8 -8.45 -7.37 0.31
N ILE A 9 -9.09 -6.34 0.87
CA ILE A 9 -8.70 -4.93 0.66
C ILE A 9 -7.26 -4.70 1.12
N ARG A 10 -6.85 -5.22 2.28
CA ARG A 10 -5.47 -5.11 2.77
C ARG A 10 -4.47 -5.74 1.80
N ASN A 11 -4.75 -6.95 1.30
CA ASN A 11 -3.89 -7.64 0.35
C ASN A 11 -3.79 -6.88 -0.98
N ILE A 12 -4.92 -6.40 -1.52
CA ILE A 12 -4.94 -5.59 -2.74
C ILE A 12 -4.09 -4.32 -2.55
N LEU A 13 -4.29 -3.62 -1.43
CA LEU A 13 -3.56 -2.40 -1.12
C LEU A 13 -2.04 -2.65 -0.98
N MET A 14 -1.64 -3.76 -0.35
CA MET A 14 -0.24 -4.21 -0.29
C MET A 14 0.35 -4.43 -1.68
N VAL A 15 -0.39 -5.09 -2.59
CA VAL A 15 0.05 -5.31 -3.98
C VAL A 15 0.24 -3.97 -4.70
N PHE A 16 -0.70 -3.03 -4.53
CA PHE A 16 -0.56 -1.69 -5.12
C PHE A 16 0.67 -0.94 -4.61
N VAL A 17 0.95 -0.98 -3.30
CA VAL A 17 2.16 -0.39 -2.72
C VAL A 17 3.42 -1.00 -3.34
N PHE A 18 3.45 -2.31 -3.52
CA PHE A 18 4.59 -3.02 -4.10
C PHE A 18 4.83 -2.65 -5.57
N ILE A 19 3.77 -2.60 -6.38
CA ILE A 19 3.86 -2.15 -7.78
C ILE A 19 4.36 -0.71 -7.85
N ASN A 20 3.84 0.16 -6.99
CA ASN A 20 4.23 1.57 -6.94
C ASN A 20 5.71 1.72 -6.55
N PHE A 21 6.19 0.90 -5.63
CA PHE A 21 7.61 0.84 -5.24
C PHE A 21 8.51 0.40 -6.40
N ILE A 22 8.14 -0.65 -7.14
CA ILE A 22 8.90 -1.09 -8.33
C ILE A 22 8.91 0.01 -9.39
N ALA A 23 7.77 0.64 -9.66
CA ALA A 23 7.68 1.74 -10.62
C ALA A 23 8.58 2.91 -10.20
N LEU A 24 8.66 3.22 -8.90
CA LEU A 24 9.55 4.25 -8.37
C LEU A 24 11.03 3.88 -8.54
N ILE A 25 11.43 2.63 -8.27
CA ILE A 25 12.79 2.15 -8.52
C ILE A 25 13.13 2.32 -10.00
N LEU A 26 12.25 1.83 -10.88
CA LEU A 26 12.44 1.94 -12.32
C LEU A 26 12.52 3.40 -12.77
N ALA A 27 11.73 4.30 -12.20
CA ALA A 27 11.80 5.74 -12.49
C ALA A 27 13.14 6.37 -12.03
N LEU A 28 13.68 5.93 -10.89
CA LEU A 28 14.94 6.44 -10.33
C LEU A 28 16.18 5.86 -11.03
N THR A 29 16.09 4.66 -11.58
CA THR A 29 17.19 4.01 -12.31
C THR A 29 17.12 4.27 -13.80
N ASP A 30 18.22 4.71 -14.41
CA ASP A 30 18.36 4.91 -15.87
C ASP A 30 18.57 3.61 -16.67
N TRP A 31 18.04 2.48 -16.19
CA TRP A 31 18.25 1.16 -16.80
C TRP A 31 17.48 0.96 -18.12
N ILE A 32 16.43 1.73 -18.36
CA ILE A 32 15.59 1.65 -19.57
C ILE A 32 15.63 3.00 -20.27
N ASN A 33 15.86 3.03 -21.58
CA ASN A 33 15.86 4.27 -22.34
C ASN A 33 15.11 4.06 -23.66
N PRO A 34 14.01 4.80 -23.93
CA PRO A 34 13.40 5.84 -23.09
C PRO A 34 12.63 5.26 -21.90
N ASN A 35 12.81 5.84 -20.71
CA ASN A 35 12.01 5.52 -19.53
C ASN A 35 10.92 6.58 -19.29
N PRO A 36 9.67 6.34 -19.71
CA PRO A 36 8.59 7.31 -19.51
C PRO A 36 8.23 7.50 -18.03
N LEU A 37 8.63 6.59 -17.13
CA LEU A 37 8.35 6.72 -15.69
C LEU A 37 9.20 7.81 -15.02
N LYS A 38 10.30 8.21 -15.65
CA LYS A 38 11.22 9.20 -15.11
C LYS A 38 10.55 10.57 -14.93
N ASP A 39 9.69 10.96 -15.86
CA ASP A 39 8.90 12.20 -15.79
C ASP A 39 7.85 12.16 -14.67
N TYR A 40 7.41 10.96 -14.27
CA TYR A 40 6.42 10.76 -13.20
C TYR A 40 7.07 10.40 -11.86
N CYS A 41 8.40 10.45 -11.73
CA CYS A 41 9.11 10.01 -10.53
C CYS A 41 8.61 10.71 -9.25
N LEU A 42 8.36 12.03 -9.32
CA LEU A 42 7.83 12.81 -8.19
C LEU A 42 6.41 12.38 -7.82
N ALA A 43 5.54 12.18 -8.82
CA ALA A 43 4.17 11.73 -8.62
C ALA A 43 4.12 10.30 -8.06
N LEU A 44 4.98 9.41 -8.55
CA LEU A 44 5.15 8.06 -8.02
C LEU A 44 5.58 8.10 -6.56
N GLY A 45 6.58 8.93 -6.21
CA GLY A 45 7.04 9.08 -4.83
C GLY A 45 5.94 9.56 -3.87
N ILE A 46 5.18 10.58 -4.28
CA ILE A 46 4.03 11.08 -3.51
C ILE A 46 2.97 9.97 -3.36
N SER A 47 2.65 9.26 -4.45
CA SER A 47 1.65 8.20 -4.43
C SER A 47 2.07 7.04 -3.53
N PHE A 48 3.36 6.69 -3.49
CA PHE A 48 3.91 5.68 -2.61
C PHE A 48 3.74 6.08 -1.14
N ILE A 49 4.06 7.33 -0.78
CA ILE A 49 3.91 7.82 0.60
C ILE A 49 2.44 7.77 1.05
N LEU A 50 1.51 8.21 0.19
CA LEU A 50 0.07 8.18 0.48
C LEU A 50 -0.45 6.75 0.63
N LEU A 51 -0.07 5.85 -0.28
CA LEU A 51 -0.47 4.44 -0.24
C LEU A 51 0.11 3.73 1.00
N ALA A 52 1.39 3.94 1.30
CA ALA A 52 2.04 3.37 2.48
C ALA A 52 1.42 3.89 3.80
N GLY A 53 1.12 5.19 3.87
CA GLY A 53 0.43 5.79 5.02
C GLY A 53 -0.98 5.24 5.21
N THR A 54 -1.73 5.11 4.11
CA THR A 54 -3.09 4.53 4.12
C THR A 54 -3.06 3.06 4.51
N ALA A 55 -2.09 2.29 4.00
CA ALA A 55 -1.88 0.88 4.36
C ALA A 55 -1.63 0.72 5.86
N ARG A 56 -0.76 1.57 6.42
CA ARG A 56 -0.45 1.54 7.86
C ARG A 56 -1.67 1.83 8.72
N ARG A 57 -2.48 2.83 8.35
CA ARG A 57 -3.73 3.18 9.05
C ARG A 57 -4.76 2.05 8.97
N ILE A 58 -4.94 1.45 7.79
CA ILE A 58 -5.87 0.33 7.61
C ILE A 58 -5.41 -0.89 8.42
N CYS A 59 -4.10 -1.17 8.47
CA CYS A 59 -3.56 -2.26 9.27
C CYS A 59 -3.80 -2.04 10.77
N GLN A 60 -3.52 -0.84 11.29
CA GLN A 60 -3.81 -0.48 12.69
C GLN A 60 -5.30 -0.64 13.01
N SER A 61 -6.19 -0.05 12.20
CA SER A 61 -7.64 -0.19 12.39
C SER A 61 -8.20 -1.60 12.21
N CYS A 62 -7.47 -2.52 11.57
CA CYS A 62 -7.83 -3.93 11.54
C CYS A 62 -7.38 -4.65 12.82
N GLN A 63 -6.20 -4.33 13.32
CA GLN A 63 -5.62 -4.91 14.53
C GLN A 63 -6.40 -4.51 15.78
N ASP A 64 -6.74 -3.22 15.90
CA ASP A 64 -7.56 -2.68 17.01
C ASP A 64 -8.95 -3.33 17.06
N LYS A 65 -9.48 -3.73 15.90
CA LYS A 65 -10.78 -4.41 15.78
C LYS A 65 -10.69 -5.91 16.05
N GLU A 66 -9.60 -6.57 15.66
CA GLU A 66 -9.37 -7.97 16.02
C GLU A 66 -9.20 -8.13 17.53
N GLU A 67 -8.47 -7.23 18.20
CA GLU A 67 -8.30 -7.24 19.66
C GLU A 67 -9.59 -6.91 20.43
N ALA A 68 -10.43 -6.00 19.90
CA ALA A 68 -11.71 -5.65 20.52
C ALA A 68 -12.75 -6.78 20.40
N ASP A 69 -12.80 -7.48 19.27
CA ASP A 69 -13.65 -8.67 19.07
C ASP A 69 -13.24 -9.82 20.00
N GLU A 70 -11.94 -10.03 20.20
CA GLU A 70 -11.39 -11.09 21.05
C GLU A 70 -11.67 -10.83 22.54
N LYS A 71 -11.53 -9.58 23.00
CA LYS A 71 -11.91 -9.18 24.37
C LYS A 71 -13.42 -9.18 24.62
N ALA A 72 -14.26 -9.10 23.59
CA ALA A 72 -15.71 -9.16 23.72
C ALA A 72 -16.28 -10.60 23.70
N SER A 73 -15.47 -11.59 23.30
CA SER A 73 -15.83 -13.02 23.33
C SER A 73 -15.19 -13.80 24.50
N ALA A 74 -14.35 -13.15 25.30
CA ALA A 74 -13.74 -13.69 26.53
C ALA A 74 -14.48 -13.18 27.76
#